data_AF-A0A840QE33-F1
#
_entry.id   AF-A0A840QE33-F1
#
_cell.length_a   1.000
_cell.length_b   1.000
_cell.length_c   1.000
_cell.angle_alpha   90.00
_cell.angle_beta   90.00
_cell.angle_gamma   90.00
#
_symmetry.space_group_name_H-M   'P 1'
#
loop_
_entity.id
_entity.type
_entity.pdbx_description
1 polymer ?
#
loop_
_entity_poly.entity_id
_entity_poly.type
_entity_poly.pdbx_seq_one_letter_code
_entity_poly.pdbx_strand_id
1 'polypeptide(L)'
;MISEKDPLNGWHPVGIDQLEPAARDALPATGCTAAIAGPGAGKTEFLAQKVAYLLQTGACPAPRRILAISFKRDAAANLECRGRDRIPEHAERFVSMTFDKFTRASSRPGR
;
A
#
# COMPACT_ATOMS: atom_id res chain seq x y z
N MET A 1 15.95 20.13 22.43
CA MET A 1 15.67 20.44 21.00
C MET A 1 15.41 19.12 20.31
N ILE A 2 14.16 18.70 20.25
CA ILE A 2 13.77 17.45 19.58
C ILE A 2 13.53 17.87 18.13
N SER A 3 14.46 17.55 17.23
CA SER A 3 14.21 17.71 15.80
C SER A 3 13.01 16.85 15.46
N GLU A 4 11.89 17.51 15.20
CA GLU A 4 10.69 16.97 14.60
C GLU A 4 11.08 16.50 13.20
N LYS A 5 11.62 15.28 13.13
CA LYS A 5 11.89 14.61 11.87
C LYS A 5 10.54 14.50 11.18
N ASP A 6 10.39 15.19 10.06
CA ASP A 6 9.22 15.05 9.20
C ASP A 6 8.85 13.55 9.11
N PRO A 7 7.67 13.15 9.62
CA PRO A 7 7.31 11.74 9.73
C PRO A 7 7.25 11.05 8.37
N LEU A 8 7.15 11.83 7.28
CA LEU A 8 7.15 11.34 5.91
C LEU A 8 8.52 11.47 5.22
N ASN A 9 9.51 12.06 5.90
CA ASN A 9 10.90 12.18 5.43
C ASN A 9 10.99 12.82 4.02
N GLY A 10 10.17 13.85 3.76
CA GLY A 10 10.07 14.53 2.48
C GLY A 10 9.23 13.82 1.41
N TRP A 11 8.52 12.74 1.76
CA TRP A 11 7.67 12.01 0.84
C TRP A 11 6.35 12.75 0.55
N HIS A 12 5.93 12.77 -0.71
CA HIS A 12 4.70 13.39 -1.17
C HIS A 12 3.75 12.36 -1.82
N PRO A 13 2.42 12.51 -1.65
CA PRO A 13 1.45 11.64 -2.31
C PRO A 13 1.59 11.63 -3.82
N VAL A 14 1.39 10.47 -4.44
CA VAL A 14 1.50 10.35 -5.90
C VAL A 14 0.15 10.52 -6.55
N GLY A 15 0.03 11.54 -7.42
CA GLY A 15 -1.14 11.82 -8.27
C GLY A 15 -2.44 12.13 -7.51
N ILE A 16 -2.31 12.64 -6.29
CA ILE A 16 -3.31 13.43 -5.55
C ILE A 16 -2.58 14.60 -4.89
N ASP A 17 -3.27 15.72 -4.67
CA ASP A 17 -2.65 16.89 -4.05
C ASP A 17 -2.36 16.68 -2.56
N GLN A 18 -3.34 16.09 -1.85
CA GLN A 18 -3.26 15.92 -0.41
C GLN A 18 -4.01 14.67 0.06
N LEU A 19 -3.38 13.92 0.96
CA LEU A 19 -4.06 12.95 1.82
C LEU A 19 -4.70 13.67 3.02
N GLU A 20 -5.85 13.16 3.46
CA GLU A 20 -6.49 13.53 4.72
C GLU A 20 -5.51 13.39 5.90
N PRO A 21 -5.57 14.25 6.93
CA PRO A 21 -4.59 14.25 8.03
C PRO A 21 -4.41 12.88 8.69
N ALA A 22 -5.51 12.22 9.07
CA ALA A 22 -5.45 10.90 9.70
C ALA A 22 -4.84 9.82 8.78
N ALA A 23 -5.02 9.95 7.46
CA ALA A 23 -4.40 9.05 6.50
C ALA A 23 -2.89 9.31 6.39
N ARG A 24 -2.46 10.57 6.39
CA ARG A 24 -1.03 10.93 6.42
C ARG A 24 -0.34 10.39 7.67
N ASP A 25 -0.96 10.56 8.83
CA ASP A 25 -0.39 10.11 10.11
C ASP A 25 -0.28 8.58 10.19
N ALA A 26 -1.14 7.85 9.47
CA ALA A 26 -1.11 6.38 9.40
C ALA A 26 -0.10 5.82 8.37
N LEU A 27 0.46 6.65 7.46
CA LEU A 27 1.42 6.20 6.44
C LEU A 27 2.76 5.69 6.99
N PRO A 28 3.35 6.28 8.05
CA PRO A 28 4.61 5.78 8.60
C PRO A 28 4.43 4.51 9.45
N ALA A 29 3.20 4.18 9.87
CA ALA A 29 2.96 3.06 10.78
C ALA A 29 3.49 1.73 10.23
N THR A 30 4.39 1.08 10.98
CA THR A 30 5.00 -0.21 10.61
C THR A 30 4.48 -1.34 11.49
N GLY A 31 4.62 -2.59 11.01
CA GLY A 31 4.17 -3.78 11.73
C GLY A 31 2.70 -4.09 11.49
N CYS A 32 2.06 -4.75 12.46
CA CYS A 32 0.64 -5.10 12.39
C CYS A 32 -0.22 -3.87 12.73
N THR A 33 -0.73 -3.20 11.71
CA THR A 33 -1.58 -2.00 11.88
C THR A 33 -3.01 -2.28 11.41
N ALA A 34 -3.99 -1.92 12.23
CA ALA A 34 -5.41 -1.92 11.88
C ALA A 34 -5.88 -0.48 11.67
N ALA A 35 -6.46 -0.20 10.50
CA ALA A 35 -7.02 1.11 10.18
C ALA A 35 -8.54 1.03 10.15
N ILE A 36 -9.20 1.85 10.96
CA ILE A 36 -10.65 2.02 10.95
C ILE A 36 -10.96 3.24 10.08
N ALA A 37 -11.73 3.03 9.03
CA ALA A 37 -12.10 4.09 8.10
C ALA A 37 -13.60 4.04 7.83
N GLY A 38 -14.25 5.19 7.81
CA GLY A 38 -15.67 5.31 7.45
C GLY A 38 -15.94 4.99 5.97
N PRO A 39 -17.20 4.83 5.58
CA PRO A 39 -17.61 4.85 4.18
C PRO A 39 -17.11 6.14 3.50
N GLY A 40 -16.57 6.05 2.29
CA GLY A 40 -16.10 7.23 1.54
C GLY A 40 -14.75 7.81 2.00
N ALA A 41 -14.14 7.34 3.09
CA ALA A 41 -12.88 7.86 3.64
C ALA A 41 -11.62 7.51 2.79
N GLY A 42 -11.78 7.15 1.52
CA GLY A 42 -10.66 6.95 0.61
C GLY A 42 -9.77 5.72 0.89
N LYS A 43 -10.29 4.66 1.52
CA LYS A 43 -9.50 3.46 1.93
C LYS A 43 -8.61 2.90 0.82
N THR A 44 -9.16 2.78 -0.39
CA THR A 44 -8.42 2.26 -1.55
C THR A 44 -7.29 3.20 -1.94
N GLU A 45 -7.51 4.51 -1.90
CA GLU A 45 -6.47 5.49 -2.18
C GLU A 45 -5.39 5.46 -1.10
N PHE A 46 -5.79 5.43 0.18
CA PHE A 46 -4.85 5.29 1.29
C PHE A 46 -3.97 4.05 1.13
N LEU A 47 -4.54 2.89 0.78
CA LEU A 47 -3.76 1.67 0.55
C LEU A 47 -2.78 1.84 -0.62
N ALA A 48 -3.19 2.43 -1.74
CA ALA A 48 -2.29 2.69 -2.88
C ALA A 48 -1.13 3.62 -2.47
N GLN A 49 -1.43 4.70 -1.74
CA GLN A 49 -0.41 5.63 -1.23
C GLN A 49 0.50 4.97 -0.19
N LYS A 50 -0.01 4.07 0.65
CA LYS A 50 0.79 3.30 1.62
C LYS A 50 1.79 2.40 0.90
N VAL A 51 1.38 1.73 -0.17
CA VAL A 51 2.28 0.92 -1.01
C VAL A 51 3.38 1.79 -1.61
N ALA A 52 3.01 2.96 -2.16
CA ALA A 52 3.96 3.91 -2.73
C ALA A 52 4.98 4.39 -1.69
N TYR A 53 4.50 4.86 -0.53
CA TYR A 53 5.31 5.27 0.60
C TYR A 53 6.30 4.18 1.01
N LEU A 54 5.83 2.94 1.21
CA LEU A 54 6.69 1.85 1.68
C LEU A 54 7.80 1.48 0.68
N LEU A 55 7.54 1.59 -0.62
CA LEU A 55 8.53 1.27 -1.65
C LEU A 55 9.50 2.43 -1.87
N GLN A 56 9.00 3.66 -1.98
CA GLN A 56 9.80 4.85 -2.29
C GLN A 56 10.68 5.30 -1.10
N THR A 57 10.21 5.11 0.14
CA THR A 57 11.02 5.41 1.34
C THR A 57 12.01 4.29 1.70
N GLY A 58 12.00 3.18 0.96
CA GLY A 58 12.85 2.03 1.26
C GLY A 58 12.44 1.21 2.47
N ALA A 59 11.29 1.51 3.11
CA ALA A 59 10.75 0.71 4.21
C ALA A 59 10.47 -0.75 3.80
N CYS A 60 10.21 -0.98 2.50
CA CYS A 60 10.23 -2.28 1.85
C CYS A 60 11.49 -2.40 0.96
N PRO A 61 12.62 -2.93 1.47
CA PRO A 61 13.85 -3.05 0.69
C PRO A 61 13.74 -4.14 -0.38
N ALA A 62 14.37 -3.94 -1.53
CA ALA A 62 14.48 -4.97 -2.55
C ALA A 62 15.25 -6.20 -1.98
N PRO A 63 14.87 -7.45 -2.33
CA PRO A 63 13.89 -7.86 -3.34
C PRO A 63 12.46 -8.08 -2.79
N ARG A 64 12.12 -7.56 -1.61
CA ARG A 64 10.80 -7.78 -1.00
C ARG A 64 9.68 -7.17 -1.83
N ARG A 65 8.49 -7.77 -1.75
CA ARG A 65 7.28 -7.37 -2.47
C ARG A 65 6.16 -7.07 -1.49
N ILE A 66 5.20 -6.25 -1.92
CA ILE A 66 3.99 -5.94 -1.16
C ILE A 66 2.83 -6.73 -1.76
N LEU A 67 2.13 -7.49 -0.91
CA LEU A 67 0.96 -8.28 -1.27
C LEU A 67 -0.29 -7.66 -0.64
N ALA A 68 -1.26 -7.26 -1.45
CA ALA A 68 -2.57 -6.79 -0.99
C ALA A 68 -3.64 -7.86 -1.25
N ILE A 69 -4.27 -8.36 -0.20
CA ILE A 69 -5.33 -9.37 -0.28
C ILE A 69 -6.69 -8.71 -0.11
N SER A 70 -7.62 -9.01 -1.01
CA SER A 70 -9.01 -8.54 -0.95
C SER A 70 -10.02 -9.70 -1.01
N PHE A 71 -11.25 -9.46 -0.55
CA PHE A 71 -12.33 -10.45 -0.69
C PHE A 71 -13.07 -10.36 -2.03
N LYS A 72 -13.17 -9.15 -2.60
CA LYS A 72 -13.84 -8.93 -3.90
C LYS A 72 -12.81 -8.86 -5.01
N ARG A 73 -13.11 -9.48 -6.16
CA ARG A 73 -12.26 -9.42 -7.36
C ARG A 73 -12.06 -7.99 -7.84
N ASP A 74 -13.14 -7.22 -7.90
CA ASP A 74 -13.09 -5.82 -8.34
C ASP A 74 -12.25 -4.96 -7.39
N ALA A 75 -12.29 -5.25 -6.08
CA ALA A 75 -11.46 -4.54 -5.11
C ALA A 75 -9.97 -4.84 -5.30
N ALA A 76 -9.61 -6.10 -5.54
CA ALA A 76 -8.24 -6.49 -5.86
C ALA A 76 -7.75 -5.81 -7.15
N ALA A 77 -8.56 -5.87 -8.22
CA ALA A 77 -8.21 -5.28 -9.51
C ALA A 77 -8.10 -3.75 -9.45
N ASN A 78 -9.01 -3.08 -8.74
CA ASN A 78 -8.99 -1.64 -8.57
C ASN A 78 -7.74 -1.19 -7.80
N LEU A 79 -7.43 -1.88 -6.69
CA LEU A 79 -6.24 -1.57 -5.91
C LEU A 79 -4.94 -1.89 -6.68
N GLU A 80 -4.91 -2.97 -7.46
CA GLU A 80 -3.78 -3.29 -8.34
C GLU A 80 -3.53 -2.19 -9.37
N CYS A 81 -4.57 -1.78 -10.10
CA CYS A 81 -4.50 -0.75 -11.12
C CYS A 81 -4.00 0.57 -10.51
N ARG A 82 -4.65 1.04 -9.44
CA ARG A 82 -4.24 2.28 -8.75
C ARG A 82 -2.83 2.21 -8.20
N GLY A 83 -2.45 1.10 -7.55
CA GLY A 83 -1.12 0.93 -7.00
C GLY A 83 -0.06 1.00 -8.12
N ARG A 84 -0.26 0.28 -9.23
CA ARG A 84 0.66 0.33 -10.38
C ARG A 84 0.75 1.72 -10.99
N ASP A 85 -0.37 2.43 -11.11
CA ASP A 85 -0.40 3.80 -11.63
C ASP A 85 0.35 4.80 -10.72
N ARG A 86 0.35 4.57 -9.40
CA ARG A 86 1.08 5.43 -8.44
C ARG A 86 2.57 5.14 -8.37
N ILE A 87 3.02 3.94 -8.74
CA ILE A 87 4.42 3.53 -8.66
C ILE A 87 4.83 2.69 -9.87
N PRO A 88 4.84 3.27 -11.09
CA PRO A 88 5.24 2.55 -12.29
C PRO A 88 6.65 1.96 -12.19
N GLU A 89 7.57 2.63 -11.47
CA GLU A 89 8.95 2.18 -11.25
C GLU A 89 9.10 0.95 -10.34
N HIS A 90 8.04 0.61 -9.58
CA HIS A 90 8.03 -0.52 -8.65
C HIS A 90 6.82 -1.43 -8.85
N ALA A 91 6.15 -1.33 -10.00
CA ALA A 91 4.91 -2.04 -10.29
C ALA A 91 5.08 -3.56 -10.21
N GLU A 92 6.27 -4.09 -10.51
CA GLU A 92 6.61 -5.52 -10.41
C GLU A 92 6.76 -6.00 -8.96
N ARG A 93 6.90 -5.07 -8.00
CA ARG A 93 7.03 -5.37 -6.56
C ARG A 93 5.71 -5.24 -5.81
N PHE A 94 4.64 -4.86 -6.49
CA PHE A 94 3.30 -4.81 -5.94
C PHE A 94 2.41 -5.86 -6.59
N VAL A 95 1.69 -6.61 -5.76
CA VAL A 95 0.73 -7.64 -6.20
C VAL A 95 -0.55 -7.46 -5.41
N SER A 96 -1.70 -7.40 -6.09
CA SER A 96 -3.00 -7.54 -5.44
C SER A 96 -3.73 -8.78 -5.95
N MET A 97 -4.39 -9.50 -5.05
CA MET A 97 -5.19 -10.67 -5.41
C MET A 97 -6.31 -10.92 -4.42
N THR A 98 -7.24 -11.76 -4.81
CA THR A 98 -8.28 -12.23 -3.90
C THR A 98 -7.75 -13.32 -2.96
N PHE A 99 -8.40 -13.45 -1.80
CA PHE A 99 -8.06 -14.48 -0.83
C PHE A 99 -8.08 -15.89 -1.44
N ASP A 100 -9.08 -16.21 -2.27
CA ASP A 100 -9.19 -17.52 -2.92
C ASP A 100 -8.08 -17.79 -3.94
N LYS A 101 -7.54 -16.74 -4.60
CA LYS A 101 -6.39 -16.87 -5.50
C LYS A 101 -5.11 -17.10 -4.71
N PHE A 102 -4.96 -16.42 -3.57
CA PHE A 102 -3.81 -16.58 -2.67
C PHE A 102 -3.73 -18.02 -2.13
N THR A 103 -4.82 -18.57 -1.60
CA THR A 103 -4.83 -19.92 -1.03
C THR A 103 -4.51 -20.99 -2.07
N ARG A 104 -4.99 -20.85 -3.31
CA ARG A 104 -4.64 -21.76 -4.43
C ARG A 104 -3.19 -21.62 -4.90
N ALA A 105 -2.60 -20.42 -4.77
CA ALA A 105 -1.20 -20.21 -5.10
C ALA A 105 -0.28 -20.83 -4.05
N SER A 106 -0.62 -20.69 -2.75
CA SER A 106 0.15 -21.29 -1.66
C SER A 106 -0.02 -22.81 -1.55
N SER A 107 -1.11 -23.37 -2.09
CA SER A 107 -1.37 -24.82 -2.08
C SER A 107 -0.63 -25.59 -3.18
N ARG A 108 0.13 -24.92 -4.05
CA ARG A 108 1.02 -25.58 -5.01
C ARG A 108 2.39 -25.80 -4.36
N PRO A 109 2.75 -27.04 -3.98
CA PRO A 109 4.10 -27.32 -3.51
C PRO A 109 5.09 -27.13 -4.66
N GLY A 110 6.13 -26.32 -4.43
CA GLY A 110 7.39 -26.34 -5.17
C GLY A 110 7.33 -25.94 -6.64
N ARG A 111 7.83 -24.75 -6.95
CA ARG A 111 8.71 -24.59 -8.11
C ARG A 111 9.96 -23.87 -7.67
#